data_AF-A0A7W0XAK6-F1
#
_entry.id   AF-A0A7W0XAK6-F1
#
_cell.length_a   1.000
_cell.length_b   1.000
_cell.length_c   1.000
_cell.angle_alpha   90.00
_cell.angle_beta   90.00
_cell.angle_gamma   90.00
#
_symmetry.space_group_name_H-M   'P 1'
#
loop_
_entity.id
_entity.type
_entity.pdbx_description
1 polymer ?
#
loop_
_entity_poly.entity_id
_entity_poly.type
_entity_poly.pdbx_seq_one_letter_code
_entity_poly.pdbx_strand_id
1 'polypeptide(L)' 'MTFDLTTTEVAIAVAAGIVGAGYIAFILVPAIAAYGRLWERLAAGFLTLFILGTLVGTGAALGLAVVWSYDRYG' A
#
# COMPACT_ATOMS: atom_id res chain seq x y z
N MET A 1 1.28 27.46 -7.99
CA MET A 1 0.22 26.76 -7.23
C MET A 1 0.83 26.44 -5.87
N THR A 2 0.37 27.10 -4.80
CA THR A 2 0.86 26.82 -3.43
C THR A 2 0.00 25.68 -2.89
N PHE A 3 0.63 24.56 -2.53
CA PHE A 3 -0.04 23.44 -1.90
C PHE A 3 -0.10 23.71 -0.39
N ASP A 4 -1.28 24.00 0.13
CA ASP A 4 -1.53 24.24 1.56
C ASP A 4 -1.83 22.89 2.24
N LEU A 5 -0.78 22.09 2.46
CA LEU A 5 -0.89 20.75 3.04
C LEU A 5 -0.67 20.82 4.55
N THR A 6 -1.56 20.17 5.30
CA THR A 6 -1.39 19.94 6.73
C THR A 6 -0.24 18.96 6.99
N THR A 7 0.37 19.01 8.17
CA THR A 7 1.44 18.08 8.56
C THR A 7 1.00 16.62 8.44
N THR A 8 -0.26 16.32 8.75
CA THR A 8 -0.84 14.98 8.60
C THR A 8 -0.86 14.53 7.14
N GLU A 9 -1.27 15.38 6.21
CA GLU A 9 -1.29 15.06 4.79
C GLU A 9 0.14 14.84 4.25
N VAL A 10 1.09 15.66 4.68
CA VAL A 10 2.51 15.45 4.33
C VAL A 10 3.03 14.12 4.86
N ALA A 11 2.71 13.77 6.11
CA ALA A 11 3.13 12.51 6.70
C ALA A 11 2.53 11.30 5.96
N ILE A 12 1.23 11.35 5.63
CA ILE A 12 0.57 10.29 4.86
C ILE A 12 1.17 10.19 3.46
N ALA A 13 1.41 11.31 2.78
CA ALA A 13 1.98 11.33 1.44
C ALA A 13 3.39 10.73 1.40
N VAL A 14 4.25 11.10 2.36
CA VAL A 14 5.61 10.55 2.46
C VAL A 14 5.58 9.07 2.83
N ALA A 15 4.74 8.65 3.78
CA ALA A 15 4.60 7.25 4.16
C ALA A 15 4.11 6.40 2.96
N ALA A 16 3.08 6.87 2.24
CA ALA A 16 2.58 6.22 1.04
C ALA A 16 3.66 6.14 -0.05
N GLY A 17 4.44 7.20 -0.24
CA GLY A 17 5.56 7.24 -1.17
C GLY A 17 6.64 6.20 -0.86
N ILE A 18 7.06 6.10 0.41
CA ILE A 18 8.07 5.12 0.85
C ILE A 18 7.56 3.69 0.67
N VAL A 19 6.33 3.40 1.10
CA VAL A 19 5.72 2.07 0.95
C VAL A 19 5.57 1.70 -0.53
N GLY A 20 5.09 2.62 -1.36
CA GLY A 20 4.96 2.42 -2.80
C GLY A 20 6.30 2.16 -3.49
N ALA A 21 7.31 2.95 -3.16
CA ALA A 21 8.67 2.77 -3.69
C ALA A 21 9.25 1.40 -3.27
N GLY A 22 9.07 1.01 -2.00
CA GLY A 22 9.50 -0.29 -1.49
C GLY A 22 8.78 -1.46 -2.19
N TYR A 23 7.46 -1.35 -2.40
CA TYR A 23 6.69 -2.34 -3.16
C TYR A 23 7.25 -2.51 -4.57
N ILE A 24 7.51 -1.42 -5.29
CA ILE A 24 8.04 -1.50 -6.66
C ILE A 24 9.42 -2.17 -6.65
N ALA A 25 10.34 -1.66 -5.83
CA ALA A 25 11.74 -2.07 -5.84
C ALA A 25 11.95 -3.51 -5.33
N PHE A 26 11.29 -3.88 -4.24
CA PHE A 26 11.56 -5.14 -3.53
C PHE A 26 10.56 -6.25 -3.83
N ILE A 27 9.38 -5.95 -4.39
CA ILE A 27 8.34 -6.94 -4.63
C ILE A 27 8.03 -7.04 -6.13
N LEU A 28 7.56 -5.96 -6.76
CA LEU A 28 7.06 -6.01 -8.12
C LEU A 28 8.17 -6.29 -9.15
N VAL A 29 9.28 -5.56 -9.10
CA VAL A 29 10.43 -5.72 -10.01
C VAL A 29 10.99 -7.15 -9.95
N PRO A 30 11.34 -7.72 -8.79
CA PRO A 30 11.84 -9.10 -8.74
C PRO A 30 10.76 -10.13 -9.12
N ALA A 31 9.49 -9.91 -8.78
CA ALA A 31 8.40 -10.82 -9.12
C ALA A 31 8.23 -10.96 -10.65
N ILE A 32 8.25 -9.85 -11.39
CA ILE A 32 8.17 -9.91 -12.86
C ILE A 32 9.50 -10.33 -13.48
N ALA A 33 10.65 -10.08 -12.85
CA ALA A 33 11.95 -10.52 -13.37
C ALA A 33 12.14 -12.05 -13.31
N ALA A 34 11.48 -12.74 -12.37
CA ALA A 34 11.65 -14.18 -12.14
C ALA A 34 11.09 -15.09 -13.25
N TYR A 35 10.12 -14.63 -14.05
CA TYR A 35 9.41 -15.46 -15.02
C TYR A 35 9.78 -15.16 -16.48
N GLY A 36 9.96 -16.22 -17.27
CA GLY A 36 10.30 -16.13 -18.69
C GLY A 36 9.12 -15.87 -19.62
N ARG A 37 7.90 -16.33 -19.28
CA ARG A 37 6.69 -16.10 -20.10
C ARG A 37 5.94 -14.86 -19.64
N LEU A 38 5.48 -14.05 -20.61
CA LEU A 38 4.68 -12.84 -20.39
C LEU A 38 3.41 -13.08 -19.55
N TRP A 39 2.73 -14.20 -19.77
CA TRP A 39 1.51 -14.55 -19.02
C TRP A 39 1.77 -14.84 -17.54
N GLU A 40 2.91 -15.44 -17.21
CA GLU A 40 3.32 -15.70 -15.83
C GLU A 40 3.72 -14.40 -15.12
N ARG A 41 4.40 -13.49 -15.83
CA ARG A 41 4.74 -12.15 -15.31
C ARG A 41 3.50 -11.33 -14.96
N LEU A 42 2.47 -11.39 -15.81
CA LEU A 42 1.18 -10.73 -15.57
C LEU A 42 0.49 -11.31 -14.34
N ALA A 43 0.41 -12.64 -14.22
CA ALA A 43 -0.19 -13.30 -13.06
C ALA A 43 0.58 -12.99 -11.76
N ALA A 44 1.92 -12.99 -11.82
CA ALA A 44 2.76 -12.62 -10.69
C ALA A 44 2.53 -11.16 -10.25
N GLY A 45 2.52 -10.22 -11.20
CA GLY A 45 2.23 -8.82 -10.89
C GLY A 45 0.82 -8.59 -10.33
N PHE A 46 -0.18 -9.34 -10.82
CA PHE A 46 -1.52 -9.31 -10.25
C PHE A 46 -1.54 -9.83 -8.80
N LEU A 47 -0.82 -10.92 -8.52
CA LEU A 47 -0.73 -11.46 -7.17
C LEU A 47 -0.06 -10.48 -6.20
N THR A 48 0.99 -9.77 -6.62
CA THR A 48 1.64 -8.76 -5.77
C THR A 48 0.72 -7.57 -5.49
N LEU A 49 -0.10 -7.15 -6.46
CA LEU A 49 -1.12 -6.12 -6.25
C LEU A 49 -2.23 -6.59 -5.30
N PHE A 50 -2.66 -7.85 -5.41
CA PHE A 50 -3.61 -8.44 -4.47
C PHE A 50 -3.06 -8.39 -3.04
N ILE A 51 -1.81 -8.81 -2.83
CA ILE A 51 -1.17 -8.75 -1.51
C ILE A 51 -1.09 -7.30 -1.00
N LEU A 52 -0.64 -6.35 -1.83
CA LEU A 52 -0.61 -4.93 -1.47
C LEU A 52 -2.00 -4.44 -1.05
N GLY A 53 -3.02 -4.73 -1.85
CA GLY A 53 -4.41 -4.36 -1.57
C GLY A 53 -4.93 -4.96 -0.27
N THR A 54 -4.61 -6.23 0.02
CA THR A 54 -5.01 -6.87 1.28
C THR A 54 -4.31 -6.25 2.49
N LEU A 55 -3.02 -5.91 2.41
CA LEU A 55 -2.32 -5.22 3.50
C LEU A 55 -2.91 -3.85 3.76
N VAL A 56 -3.13 -3.05 2.71
CA VAL A 56 -3.72 -1.71 2.82
C VAL A 56 -5.14 -1.79 3.36
N GLY A 57 -5.97 -2.68 2.82
CA GLY A 57 -7.35 -2.86 3.24
C GLY A 57 -7.47 -3.34 4.69
N THR A 58 -6.64 -4.32 5.09
CA THR A 58 -6.64 -4.83 6.47
C THR A 58 -6.12 -3.77 7.45
N GLY A 59 -5.05 -3.05 7.09
CA GLY A 59 -4.53 -1.96 7.92
C GLY A 59 -5.55 -0.84 8.11
N ALA A 60 -6.25 -0.44 7.04
CA ALA A 60 -7.32 0.54 7.12
C ALA A 60 -8.50 0.04 7.98
N ALA A 61 -8.92 -1.21 7.78
CA ALA A 61 -10.00 -1.82 8.57
C ALA A 61 -9.66 -1.87 10.07
N LEU A 62 -8.42 -2.25 10.42
CA LEU A 62 -7.95 -2.26 11.81
C LEU A 62 -7.87 -0.84 12.39
N GLY A 63 -7.33 0.13 11.63
CA GLY A 63 -7.29 1.53 12.05
C GLY A 63 -8.68 2.09 12.35
N LEU A 64 -9.65 1.83 11.46
CA LEU A 64 -11.04 2.22 11.66
C LEU A 64 -11.69 1.51 12.85
N ALA A 65 -11.41 0.22 13.05
CA ALA A 65 -11.93 -0.52 14.20
C ALA A 65 -11.43 0.06 15.52
N VAL A 66 -10.17 0.50 15.58
CA VAL A 66 -9.61 1.17 16.76
C VAL A 66 -10.29 2.51 17.01
N VAL A 67 -10.44 3.35 15.99
CA VAL A 67 -11.14 4.64 16.11
C VAL A 67 -12.57 4.44 16.60
N TRP A 68 -13.29 3.48 16.02
CA TRP A 68 -14.64 3.13 16.43
C TRP A 68 -14.72 2.65 17.89
N SER A 69 -13.71 1.91 18.35
CA SER A 69 -13.66 1.46 19.75
C SER A 69 -13.51 2.63 20.72
N TYR A 70 -12.70 3.63 20.40
CA TYR A 70 -12.55 4.83 21.23
C TYR A 70 -13.81 5.68 21.23
N ASP A 71 -14.48 5.84 20.09
CA ASP A 71 -15.74 6.58 20.01
C ASP A 71 -16.87 5.91 20.82
N ARG A 72 -16.89 4.58 20.86
CA ARG A 72 -17.96 3.82 21.52
C ARG A 72 -17.78 3.66 23.02
N TYR A 73 -16.54 3.60 23.51
CA TYR A 73 -16.23 3.30 24.92
C TYR A 73 -15.47 4.41 25.64
N GLY A 74 -15.04 5.45 24.93
CA GLY A 74 -14.33 6.62 25.48
C GLY A 74 -15.24 7.76 25.90
#